data_AF-A0A1C6KCG7-F1
#
_entry.id   AF-A0A1C6KCG7-F1
#
_cell.length_a   1.000
_cell.length_b   1.000
_cell.length_c   1.000
_cell.angle_alpha   90.00
_cell.angle_beta   90.00
_cell.angle_gamma   90.00
#
_symmetry.space_group_name_H-M   'P 1'
#
loop_
_entity.id
_entity.type
_entity.pdbx_description
1 polymer ?
#
loop_
_entity_poly.entity_id
_entity_poly.type
_entity_poly.pdbx_seq_one_letter_code
_entity_poly.pdbx_strand_id
1 'polypeptide(L)'
;MADIIDTMVGNATGNNIVDTTGLNNTNIETNVNNGSTEQNNSLKESNLNESLEQYKKDIEEQYKAKYEAEYKEKELMLGMTEAEKMAYLNSKEKLDLEAKEKELLARELKLDAQDMLKKEDMPIELVGVLNLNSKEELENSFNVLKGGFKEALEKAINNKLRGTLTPINGFSGIQSNLFKQDDDPFIKGLRGK
;
A
#
# COMPACT_ATOMS: atom_id res chain seq x y z
N MET A 1 -0.57 51.72 -1.64
CA MET A 1 -1.64 50.81 -2.06
C MET A 1 -1.94 51.09 -3.52
N ALA A 2 -1.12 50.56 -4.41
CA ALA A 2 -1.33 50.54 -5.86
C ALA A 2 -0.16 49.73 -6.43
N ASP A 3 -0.48 48.59 -7.05
CA ASP A 3 0.36 47.68 -7.86
C ASP A 3 -0.48 46.37 -7.87
N ILE A 4 -0.94 45.78 -8.97
CA ILE A 4 -0.45 45.65 -10.33
C ILE A 4 -1.67 45.30 -11.19
N ILE A 5 -1.96 46.08 -12.22
CA ILE A 5 -2.71 45.58 -13.38
C ILE A 5 -1.83 45.88 -14.59
N ASP A 6 -0.97 44.93 -14.96
CA ASP A 6 -0.66 44.67 -16.36
C ASP A 6 -0.01 43.29 -16.54
N THR A 7 -0.11 42.78 -17.76
CA THR A 7 0.47 41.56 -18.36
C THR A 7 -0.33 40.25 -18.30
N MET A 8 -1.37 40.18 -19.13
CA MET A 8 -1.71 38.96 -19.87
C MET A 8 -1.56 39.21 -21.38
N VAL A 9 -0.35 39.04 -21.93
CA VAL A 9 -0.12 38.70 -23.35
C VAL A 9 1.20 37.91 -23.44
N GLY A 10 1.13 36.63 -23.83
CA GLY A 10 2.34 35.79 -23.95
C GLY A 10 2.10 34.31 -24.30
N ASN A 11 1.51 34.06 -25.46
CA ASN A 11 1.62 32.91 -26.38
C ASN A 11 2.39 31.63 -25.94
N ALA A 12 1.74 30.45 -26.06
CA ALA A 12 2.37 29.23 -26.55
C ALA A 12 1.34 28.24 -27.13
N THR A 13 1.11 28.38 -28.44
CA THR A 13 1.03 27.29 -29.45
C THR A 13 0.31 25.98 -29.11
N GLY A 14 -0.81 25.76 -29.80
CA GLY A 14 -1.44 24.44 -29.92
C GLY A 14 -0.70 23.48 -30.85
N ASN A 15 -1.12 22.22 -30.80
CA ASN A 15 -1.13 21.30 -31.94
C ASN A 15 -2.06 20.11 -31.62
N ASN A 16 -3.21 20.04 -32.29
CA ASN A 16 -3.75 18.78 -32.77
C ASN A 16 -4.75 19.06 -33.90
N ILE A 17 -4.26 18.96 -35.13
CA ILE A 17 -5.07 18.90 -36.35
C ILE A 17 -5.50 17.43 -36.47
N VAL A 18 -6.80 17.15 -36.37
CA VAL A 18 -7.38 15.91 -36.89
C VAL A 18 -8.08 16.25 -38.20
N ASP A 19 -7.54 15.65 -39.24
CA ASP A 19 -7.87 15.81 -40.64
C ASP A 19 -9.30 15.32 -40.95
N THR A 20 -10.09 16.15 -41.63
CA THR A 20 -11.45 15.84 -42.07
C THR A 20 -11.44 15.53 -43.56
N THR A 21 -11.58 14.26 -43.95
CA THR A 21 -11.92 13.93 -45.35
C THR A 21 -12.94 12.79 -45.43
N GLY A 22 -14.04 13.07 -46.15
CA GLY A 22 -14.68 12.08 -47.02
C GLY A 22 -15.97 11.40 -46.54
N LEU A 23 -17.09 12.03 -46.85
CA LEU A 23 -18.48 11.52 -46.80
C LEU A 23 -18.71 10.25 -47.66
N ASN A 24 -19.51 9.28 -47.17
CA ASN A 24 -20.82 8.90 -47.75
C ASN A 24 -21.47 7.63 -47.12
N ASN A 25 -22.51 7.90 -46.32
CA ASN A 25 -23.86 7.34 -46.33
C ASN A 25 -24.12 5.85 -46.69
N THR A 26 -24.61 5.08 -45.71
CA THR A 26 -25.82 4.25 -45.89
C THR A 26 -26.66 4.25 -44.60
N ASN A 27 -27.75 5.02 -44.67
CA ASN A 27 -29.06 4.83 -44.05
C ASN A 27 -29.17 4.28 -42.62
N ILE A 28 -29.51 5.23 -41.75
CA ILE A 28 -30.28 5.12 -40.51
C ILE A 28 -31.58 4.34 -40.75
N GLU A 29 -31.78 3.22 -40.03
CA GLU A 29 -33.11 2.84 -39.58
C GLU A 29 -33.40 3.58 -38.27
N THR A 30 -34.44 4.38 -38.31
CA THR A 30 -34.96 5.19 -37.22
C THR A 30 -35.50 4.31 -36.10
N ASN A 31 -34.91 4.40 -34.90
CA ASN A 31 -35.70 4.30 -33.69
C ASN A 31 -35.25 5.36 -32.68
N VAL A 32 -36.08 6.40 -32.59
CA VAL A 32 -35.96 7.48 -31.62
C VAL A 32 -36.21 6.90 -30.23
N ASN A 33 -35.14 6.69 -29.47
CA ASN A 33 -35.21 6.61 -28.00
C ASN A 33 -34.50 7.84 -27.41
N ASN A 34 -35.11 9.02 -27.63
CA ASN A 34 -34.72 10.28 -26.98
C ASN A 34 -35.22 10.32 -25.52
N GLY A 35 -34.80 9.36 -24.69
CA GLY A 35 -35.22 9.28 -23.28
C GLY A 35 -34.07 9.13 -22.26
N SER A 36 -32.84 8.85 -22.71
CA SER A 36 -31.76 8.45 -21.80
C SER A 36 -30.45 9.25 -21.92
N THR A 37 -30.27 10.08 -22.96
CA THR A 37 -29.01 10.82 -23.15
C THR A 37 -28.98 12.14 -22.35
N GLU A 38 -30.11 12.83 -22.20
CA GLU A 38 -30.18 14.10 -21.48
C GLU A 38 -30.08 13.93 -19.96
N GLN A 39 -30.69 12.87 -19.42
CA GLN A 39 -30.63 12.56 -17.98
C GLN A 39 -29.21 12.17 -17.54
N ASN A 40 -28.50 11.35 -18.33
CA ASN A 40 -27.13 10.93 -18.00
C ASN A 40 -26.09 12.05 -18.14
N ASN A 41 -26.29 12.99 -19.06
CA ASN A 41 -25.44 14.18 -19.17
C ASN A 41 -25.73 15.16 -18.01
N SER A 42 -27.00 15.39 -17.68
CA SER A 42 -27.39 16.26 -16.56
C SER A 42 -26.91 15.74 -15.20
N LEU A 43 -26.98 14.43 -14.95
CA LEU A 43 -26.43 13.83 -13.73
C LEU A 43 -24.89 13.87 -13.70
N LYS A 44 -24.19 13.72 -14.84
CA LYS A 44 -22.72 13.89 -14.87
C LYS A 44 -22.31 15.34 -14.65
N GLU A 45 -23.04 16.28 -15.23
CA GLU A 45 -22.83 17.71 -15.06
C GLU A 45 -23.14 18.14 -13.63
N SER A 46 -24.20 17.64 -12.99
CA SER A 46 -24.51 17.95 -11.60
C SER A 46 -23.44 17.43 -10.63
N ASN A 47 -23.00 16.18 -10.79
CA ASN A 47 -21.94 15.61 -9.95
C ASN A 47 -20.59 16.32 -10.14
N LEU A 48 -20.26 16.74 -11.37
CA LEU A 48 -19.05 17.53 -11.64
C LEU A 48 -19.14 18.93 -11.04
N ASN A 49 -20.32 19.56 -11.11
CA ASN A 49 -20.56 20.89 -10.56
C ASN A 49 -20.53 20.86 -9.02
N GLU A 50 -21.10 19.83 -8.39
CA GLU A 50 -21.02 19.60 -6.95
C GLU A 50 -19.57 19.40 -6.48
N SER A 51 -18.77 18.61 -7.21
CA SER A 51 -17.34 18.43 -6.91
C SER A 51 -16.53 19.72 -7.10
N LEU A 52 -16.89 20.56 -8.08
CA LEU A 52 -16.27 21.87 -8.30
C LEU A 52 -16.61 22.85 -7.18
N GLU A 53 -17.88 22.90 -6.76
CA GLU A 53 -18.31 23.74 -5.64
C GLU A 53 -17.67 23.30 -4.33
N GLN A 54 -17.55 21.99 -4.08
CA GLN A 54 -16.81 21.48 -2.91
C GLN A 54 -15.33 21.85 -2.97
N TYR A 55 -14.68 21.71 -4.12
CA TYR A 55 -13.28 22.10 -4.29
C TYR A 55 -13.06 23.60 -4.09
N LYS A 56 -13.95 24.45 -4.62
CA LYS A 56 -13.91 25.91 -4.39
C LYS A 56 -14.06 26.21 -2.90
N LYS A 57 -15.02 25.59 -2.23
CA LYS A 57 -15.24 25.74 -0.80
C LYS A 57 -14.01 25.31 0.02
N ASP A 58 -13.43 24.16 -0.28
CA ASP A 58 -12.22 23.67 0.39
C ASP A 58 -11.03 24.62 0.20
N ILE A 59 -10.90 25.20 -0.99
CA ILE A 59 -9.90 26.23 -1.28
C ILE A 59 -10.16 27.51 -0.48
N GLU A 60 -11.39 28.02 -0.49
CA GLU A 60 -11.79 29.22 0.25
C GLU A 60 -11.55 29.04 1.76
N GLU A 61 -11.92 27.88 2.31
CA GLU A 61 -11.66 27.52 3.70
C GLU A 61 -10.17 27.46 4.00
N GLN A 62 -9.36 26.86 3.13
CA GLN A 62 -7.90 26.83 3.29
C GLN A 62 -7.28 28.23 3.23
N TYR A 63 -7.71 29.09 2.31
CA TYR A 63 -7.23 30.46 2.22
C TYR A 63 -7.62 31.27 3.45
N LYS A 64 -8.86 31.14 3.91
CA LYS A 64 -9.34 31.79 5.13
C LYS A 64 -8.56 31.34 6.35
N ALA A 65 -8.34 30.04 6.51
CA ALA A 65 -7.56 29.49 7.62
C ALA A 65 -6.11 29.99 7.61
N LYS A 66 -5.45 30.01 6.45
CA LYS A 66 -4.10 30.57 6.29
C LYS A 66 -4.05 32.05 6.65
N TYR A 67 -5.02 32.82 6.17
CA TYR A 67 -5.11 34.26 6.45
C TYR A 67 -5.33 34.54 7.94
N GLU A 68 -6.24 33.81 8.59
CA GLU A 68 -6.49 33.94 10.03
C GLU A 68 -5.26 33.53 10.86
N ALA A 69 -4.53 32.48 10.45
CA ALA A 69 -3.31 32.06 11.11
C ALA A 69 -2.20 33.11 10.99
N GLU A 70 -1.98 33.66 9.79
CA GLU A 70 -0.97 34.71 9.57
C GLU A 70 -1.33 36.00 10.31
N TYR A 71 -2.61 36.37 10.35
CA TYR A 71 -3.08 37.53 11.11
C TYR A 71 -2.83 37.36 12.61
N LYS A 72 -3.20 36.20 13.18
CA LYS A 72 -2.94 35.88 14.59
C LYS A 72 -1.45 35.86 14.91
N GLU A 73 -0.62 35.32 14.02
CA GLU A 73 0.84 35.31 14.21
C GLU A 73 1.41 36.73 14.19
N LYS A 74 0.96 37.59 13.27
CA LYS A 74 1.35 39.01 13.25
C LYS A 74 0.89 39.78 14.49
N GLU A 75 -0.33 39.54 14.95
CA GLU A 75 -0.87 40.15 16.17
C GLU A 75 -0.07 39.72 17.41
N LEU A 76 0.27 38.43 17.50
CA LEU A 76 1.14 37.88 18.55
C LEU A 76 2.53 38.53 18.51
N MET A 77 3.13 38.65 17.32
CA MET A 77 4.43 39.31 17.16
C MET A 77 4.35 40.80 17.49
N LEU A 78 3.30 41.53 17.11
CA LEU A 78 3.15 42.95 17.41
C LEU A 78 3.08 43.22 18.92
N GLY A 79 2.50 42.29 19.70
CA GLY A 79 2.42 42.36 21.16
C GLY A 79 3.71 41.96 21.90
N MET A 80 4.69 41.36 21.21
CA MET A 80 5.92 40.85 21.81
C MET A 80 7.07 41.87 21.79
N THR A 81 7.88 41.84 22.84
CA THR A 81 9.20 42.49 22.87
C THR A 81 10.16 41.82 21.89
N GLU A 82 11.26 42.50 21.54
CA GLU A 82 12.25 41.95 20.59
C GLU A 82 12.88 40.64 21.09
N ALA A 83 13.07 40.51 22.41
CA ALA A 83 13.55 39.27 23.03
C ALA A 83 12.53 38.12 22.90
N GLU A 84 11.24 38.41 23.11
CA GLU A 84 10.17 37.41 23.00
C GLU A 84 9.94 36.97 21.55
N LYS A 85 10.05 37.89 20.57
CA LYS A 85 10.02 37.56 19.14
C LYS A 85 11.14 36.58 18.78
N MET A 86 12.37 36.85 19.24
CA MET A 86 13.50 35.97 18.98
C MET A 86 13.30 34.60 19.63
N ALA A 87 12.79 34.55 20.86
CA ALA A 87 12.48 33.28 21.53
C ALA A 87 11.38 32.49 20.79
N TYR A 88 10.34 33.17 20.32
CA TYR A 88 9.27 32.55 19.54
C TYR A 88 9.78 31.95 18.23
N LEU A 89 10.56 32.72 17.46
CA LEU A 89 11.14 32.25 16.19
C LEU A 89 12.07 31.05 16.41
N ASN A 90 12.95 31.11 17.41
CA ASN A 90 13.84 30.01 17.76
C ASN A 90 13.05 28.77 18.21
N SER A 91 11.98 28.94 18.99
CA SER A 91 11.12 27.82 19.41
C SER A 91 10.40 27.20 18.23
N LYS A 92 9.90 28.02 17.31
CA LYS A 92 9.23 27.57 16.09
C LYS A 92 10.19 26.77 15.21
N GLU A 93 11.39 27.29 14.98
CA GLU A 93 12.44 26.61 14.22
C GLU A 93 12.84 25.28 14.86
N LYS A 94 13.02 25.25 16.19
CA LYS A 94 13.35 24.02 16.91
C LYS A 94 12.27 22.95 16.74
N LEU A 95 11.00 23.32 16.86
CA LEU A 95 9.88 22.39 16.69
C LEU A 95 9.80 21.86 15.25
N ASP A 96 10.01 22.74 14.25
CA ASP A 96 10.04 22.36 12.84
C ASP A 96 11.19 21.39 12.53
N LEU A 97 12.37 21.64 13.10
CA LEU A 97 13.52 20.75 12.98
C LEU A 97 13.26 19.40 13.65
N GLU A 98 12.74 19.40 14.88
CA GLU A 98 12.42 18.16 15.61
C GLU A 98 11.37 17.32 14.88
N ALA A 99 10.35 17.96 14.30
CA ALA A 99 9.35 17.28 13.49
C ALA A 99 9.97 16.63 12.24
N LYS A 100 10.88 17.34 11.55
CA LYS A 100 11.59 16.81 10.38
C LYS A 100 12.55 15.69 10.75
N GLU A 101 13.29 15.82 11.84
CA GLU A 101 14.20 14.77 12.32
C GLU A 101 13.42 13.50 12.68
N LYS A 102 12.26 13.64 13.34
CA LYS A 102 11.38 12.51 13.64
C LYS A 102 10.82 11.85 12.38
N GLU A 103 10.38 12.64 11.40
CA GLU A 103 9.90 12.10 10.12
C GLU A 103 11.02 11.37 9.37
N LEU A 104 12.22 11.93 9.35
CA LEU A 104 13.39 11.35 8.70
C LEU A 104 13.75 10.02 9.37
N LEU A 105 13.85 9.99 10.70
CA LEU A 105 14.14 8.78 11.46
C LEU A 105 13.07 7.70 11.23
N ALA A 106 11.79 8.07 11.17
CA ALA A 106 10.72 7.12 10.87
C ALA A 106 10.85 6.55 9.44
N ARG A 107 11.25 7.37 8.46
CA ARG A 107 11.52 6.93 7.09
C ARG A 107 12.73 5.99 7.03
N GLU A 108 13.81 6.32 7.74
CA GLU A 108 15.01 5.49 7.83
C GLU A 108 14.70 4.13 8.46
N LEU A 109 14.03 4.09 9.61
CA LEU A 109 13.62 2.84 10.26
C LEU A 109 12.71 1.99 9.37
N LYS A 110 11.83 2.63 8.60
CA LYS A 110 10.98 1.92 7.63
C LYS A 110 11.81 1.28 6.52
N LEU A 111 12.83 1.96 6.02
CA LEU A 111 13.74 1.42 4.99
C LEU A 111 14.56 0.27 5.56
N ASP A 112 15.12 0.42 6.77
CA ASP A 112 15.81 -0.65 7.49
C ASP A 112 14.91 -1.88 7.63
N ALA A 113 13.65 -1.69 8.05
CA ALA A 113 12.66 -2.77 8.17
C ALA A 113 12.38 -3.46 6.82
N GLN A 114 12.24 -2.70 5.73
CA GLN A 114 12.07 -3.26 4.38
C GLN A 114 13.27 -4.10 3.96
N ASP A 115 14.49 -3.63 4.24
CA ASP A 115 15.71 -4.34 3.87
C ASP A 115 15.93 -5.59 4.72
N MET A 116 15.59 -5.56 6.01
CA MET A 116 15.57 -6.75 6.87
C MET A 116 14.63 -7.82 6.34
N LEU A 117 13.41 -7.45 5.92
CA LEU A 117 12.43 -8.38 5.35
C LEU A 117 12.92 -8.98 4.03
N LYS A 118 13.42 -8.14 3.10
CA LYS A 118 13.98 -8.62 1.83
C LYS A 118 15.14 -9.60 2.05
N LYS A 119 16.03 -9.33 3.00
CA LYS A 119 17.20 -10.17 3.30
C LYS A 119 16.81 -11.57 3.77
N GLU A 120 15.63 -11.72 4.39
CA GLU A 120 15.10 -12.99 4.86
C GLU A 120 14.04 -13.57 3.90
N ASP A 121 13.95 -13.07 2.67
CA ASP A 121 12.97 -13.46 1.65
C ASP A 121 11.52 -13.37 2.15
N MET A 122 11.25 -12.38 3.02
CA MET A 122 9.95 -12.15 3.62
C MET A 122 9.20 -11.02 2.89
N PRO A 123 7.86 -11.08 2.76
CA PRO A 123 7.07 -10.04 2.10
C PRO A 123 7.26 -8.65 2.72
N ILE A 124 7.49 -7.63 1.89
CA ILE A 124 7.71 -6.23 2.33
C ILE A 124 6.46 -5.60 2.94
N GLU A 125 5.29 -6.17 2.67
CA GLU A 125 4.01 -5.74 3.21
C GLU A 125 3.97 -5.93 4.73
N LEU A 126 4.80 -6.82 5.29
CA LEU A 126 4.89 -7.07 6.72
C LEU A 126 5.57 -5.94 7.51
N VAL A 127 6.11 -4.90 6.86
CA VAL A 127 6.56 -3.69 7.56
C VAL A 127 5.45 -3.07 8.40
N GLY A 128 4.18 -3.17 7.96
CA GLY A 128 3.04 -2.63 8.67
C GLY A 128 2.75 -3.30 10.03
N VAL A 129 3.34 -4.47 10.30
CA VAL A 129 3.22 -5.20 11.57
C VAL A 129 4.47 -5.11 12.45
N LEU A 130 5.56 -4.50 11.95
CA LEU A 130 6.79 -4.30 12.70
C LEU A 130 6.72 -3.03 13.57
N ASN A 131 7.46 -3.04 14.67
CA ASN A 131 7.55 -1.88 15.55
C ASN A 131 8.67 -0.94 15.06
N LEU A 132 8.30 0.26 14.62
CA LEU A 132 9.21 1.26 14.03
C LEU A 132 9.55 2.42 14.99
N ASN A 133 9.39 2.24 16.31
CA ASN A 133 9.72 3.30 17.29
C ASN A 133 11.23 3.49 17.47
N SER A 134 11.99 2.39 17.42
CA SER A 134 13.43 2.38 17.60
C SER A 134 14.03 1.18 16.87
N LYS A 135 15.35 1.21 16.63
CA LYS A 135 16.07 0.09 16.02
C LYS A 135 15.97 -1.19 16.85
N GLU A 136 16.06 -1.07 18.17
CA GLU A 136 15.96 -2.22 19.08
C GLU A 136 14.56 -2.85 19.06
N GLU A 137 13.50 -2.03 19.10
CA GLU A 137 12.12 -2.52 19.00
C GLU A 137 11.82 -3.14 17.63
N LEU A 138 12.38 -2.58 16.56
CA LEU A 138 12.31 -3.15 15.21
C LEU A 138 12.95 -4.53 15.16
N GLU A 139 14.18 -4.68 15.63
CA GLU A 139 14.89 -5.96 15.63
C GLU A 139 14.16 -7.01 16.47
N ASN A 140 13.65 -6.62 17.64
CA ASN A 140 12.87 -7.50 18.51
C ASN A 140 11.57 -7.96 17.84
N SER A 141 10.78 -7.03 17.32
CA SER A 141 9.52 -7.36 16.63
C SER A 141 9.74 -8.19 15.37
N PHE A 142 10.81 -7.92 14.62
CA PHE A 142 11.21 -8.69 13.45
C PHE A 142 11.56 -10.13 13.81
N ASN A 143 12.34 -10.35 14.87
CA ASN A 143 12.73 -11.68 15.30
C ASN A 143 11.54 -12.52 15.77
N VAL A 144 10.60 -11.91 16.50
CA VAL A 144 9.35 -12.56 16.92
C VAL A 144 8.51 -12.96 15.71
N LEU A 145 8.30 -12.04 14.76
CA LEU A 145 7.55 -12.30 13.53
C LEU A 145 8.20 -13.43 12.71
N LYS A 146 9.53 -13.36 12.52
CA LYS A 146 10.32 -14.36 11.81
C LYS A 146 10.20 -15.75 12.45
N GLY A 147 10.31 -15.84 13.77
CA GLY A 147 10.16 -17.09 14.50
C GLY A 147 8.77 -17.71 14.32
N GLY A 148 7.72 -16.92 14.60
CA GLY A 148 6.34 -17.39 14.49
C GLY A 148 5.96 -17.79 13.06
N PHE A 149 6.42 -17.04 12.06
CA PHE A 149 6.16 -17.36 10.64
C PHE A 149 6.84 -18.65 10.21
N LYS A 150 8.12 -18.85 10.57
CA LYS A 150 8.85 -20.09 10.27
C LYS A 150 8.22 -21.30 10.96
N GLU A 151 7.88 -21.20 12.24
CA GLU A 151 7.23 -22.28 12.98
C GLU A 151 5.87 -22.65 12.36
N ALA A 152 5.08 -21.67 11.96
CA ALA A 152 3.79 -21.90 11.30
C ALA A 152 3.98 -22.60 9.94
N LEU A 153 4.97 -22.16 9.15
CA LEU A 153 5.27 -22.76 7.86
C LEU A 153 5.78 -24.20 8.00
N GLU A 154 6.67 -24.47 8.96
CA GLU A 154 7.15 -25.81 9.29
C GLU A 154 6.00 -26.74 9.69
N LYS A 155 5.09 -26.28 10.56
CA LYS A 155 3.89 -27.05 10.94
C LYS A 155 3.01 -27.34 9.73
N ALA A 156 2.77 -26.36 8.87
CA ALA A 156 1.96 -26.52 7.66
C ALA A 156 2.59 -27.52 6.68
N ILE A 157 3.90 -27.43 6.45
CA ILE A 157 4.65 -28.36 5.58
C ILE A 157 4.64 -29.77 6.17
N ASN A 158 4.89 -29.92 7.48
CA ASN A 158 4.84 -31.21 8.17
C ASN A 158 3.45 -31.85 8.08
N ASN A 159 2.38 -31.06 8.25
CA ASN A 159 1.02 -31.54 8.09
C ASN A 159 0.72 -31.94 6.64
N LYS A 160 1.21 -31.20 5.64
CA LYS A 160 1.08 -31.56 4.22
C LYS A 160 1.81 -32.86 3.89
N LEU A 161 3.05 -33.00 4.39
CA LEU A 161 3.87 -34.20 4.19
C LEU A 161 3.27 -35.43 4.87
N ARG A 162 2.71 -35.25 6.06
CA ARG A 162 1.95 -36.28 6.78
C ARG A 162 0.62 -36.62 6.11
N GLY A 163 -0.10 -35.62 5.57
CA GLY A 163 -1.39 -35.81 4.91
C GLY A 163 -1.33 -36.58 3.58
N THR A 164 -0.15 -36.64 2.94
CA THR A 164 0.11 -37.53 1.80
C THR A 164 0.54 -38.95 2.19
N LEU A 165 0.89 -39.17 3.47
CA LEU A 165 0.98 -40.50 4.05
C LEU A 165 -0.40 -40.83 4.60
N THR A 166 -1.36 -41.18 3.74
CA THR A 166 -2.29 -42.22 4.17
C THR A 166 -1.40 -43.35 4.65
N PRO A 167 -1.46 -43.78 5.93
CA PRO A 167 -0.97 -45.11 6.22
C PRO A 167 -1.63 -46.00 5.18
N ILE A 168 -0.84 -46.82 4.49
CA ILE A 168 -1.41 -47.91 3.72
C ILE A 168 -2.10 -48.77 4.81
N ASN A 169 -3.35 -48.43 5.13
CA ASN A 169 -4.25 -49.12 6.05
C ASN A 169 -4.72 -50.38 5.34
N GLY A 170 -3.73 -51.21 5.02
CA GLY A 170 -3.76 -52.40 4.20
C GLY A 170 -2.44 -53.17 4.27
N PHE A 171 -1.36 -52.60 4.82
CA PHE A 171 -0.12 -53.33 5.11
C PHE A 171 0.18 -53.46 6.62
N SER A 172 -0.87 -53.46 7.44
CA SER A 172 -0.79 -53.85 8.86
C SER A 172 -1.11 -55.35 9.09
N GLY A 173 -1.03 -56.18 8.04
CA GLY A 173 -1.52 -57.56 8.12
C GLY A 173 -0.81 -58.58 7.24
N ILE A 174 0.40 -58.30 6.72
CA ILE A 174 1.22 -59.42 6.25
C ILE A 174 1.79 -60.09 7.48
N GLN A 175 1.04 -61.12 7.86
CA GLN A 175 1.33 -62.12 8.85
C GLN A 175 2.83 -62.36 8.96
N SER A 176 3.30 -62.40 10.21
CA SER A 176 4.55 -62.99 10.68
C SER A 176 4.72 -64.49 10.33
N ASN A 177 4.11 -64.96 9.23
CA ASN A 177 4.14 -66.34 8.73
C ASN A 177 4.73 -66.47 7.33
N LEU A 178 5.27 -65.42 6.70
CA LEU A 178 5.87 -65.54 5.36
C LEU A 178 7.33 -66.05 5.37
N PHE A 179 7.85 -66.49 6.51
CA PHE A 179 9.18 -67.10 6.61
C PHE A 179 9.15 -68.35 7.50
N LYS A 180 8.26 -69.30 7.20
CA LYS A 180 8.54 -70.69 7.60
C LYS A 180 9.57 -71.24 6.62
N GLN A 181 10.84 -71.13 7.00
CA GLN A 181 12.00 -71.67 6.28
C GLN A 181 11.95 -73.19 6.04
N ASP A 182 10.98 -73.89 6.63
CA ASP A 182 10.83 -75.34 6.55
C ASP A 182 10.04 -75.83 5.32
N ASP A 183 9.28 -74.96 4.65
CA ASP A 183 8.42 -75.33 3.51
C ASP A 183 8.96 -74.89 2.14
N ASP A 184 10.19 -74.37 2.08
CA ASP A 184 10.84 -73.99 0.83
C ASP A 184 11.28 -75.26 0.04
N PRO A 185 10.72 -75.52 -1.16
CA PRO A 185 11.09 -76.69 -1.97
C PRO A 185 12.59 -76.70 -2.34
N PHE A 186 13.24 -75.53 -2.36
CA PHE A 186 14.67 -75.41 -2.64
C PHE A 186 15.53 -75.93 -1.46
N ILE A 187 15.13 -75.64 -0.22
CA ILE A 187 15.80 -76.11 1.00
C ILE A 187 15.51 -77.59 1.26
N LYS A 188 14.30 -78.06 0.92
CA LYS A 188 13.90 -79.46 1.08
C LYS A 188 14.69 -80.42 0.19
N GLY A 189 15.07 -79.99 -1.02
CA GLY A 189 15.93 -80.75 -1.94
C GLY A 189 17.39 -80.86 -1.50
N LEU A 190 17.89 -79.91 -0.70
CA LEU A 190 19.26 -79.95 -0.15
C LEU A 190 19.40 -80.83 1.11
N ARG A 191 18.30 -81.08 1.84
CA ARG A 191 18.31 -81.85 3.10
C ARG A 191 18.03 -83.35 2.91
N GLY A 192 17.83 -83.81 1.68
CA GLY A 192 17.51 -85.20 1.35
C GLY A 192 18.58 -85.88 0.50
N LYS A 193 19.74 -86.18 1.09
CA LYS A 193 20.65 -87.28 0.74
C LYS A 193 21.39 -87.76 1.99
#